data_AF-A0A9E2H937-F1
#
_entry.id   AF-A0A9E2H937-F1
#
_cell.length_a   1.000
_cell.length_b   1.000
_cell.length_c   1.000
_cell.angle_alpha   90.00
_cell.angle_beta   90.00
_cell.angle_gamma   90.00
#
_symmetry.space_group_name_H-M   'P 1'
#
loop_
_entity.id
_entity.type
_entity.pdbx_description
1 polymer ?
#
loop_
_entity_poly.entity_id
_entity_poly.type
_entity_poly.pdbx_seq_one_letter_code
_entity_poly.pdbx_strand_id
1 'polypeptide(L)'
;MSRIAGKLGNSGFTLIELVIIIVVLGIIAAIAVPKYQNIAIEAKESSCKGALGALRSGINIWYANQAAMGNTPTYPSIDSLSTIGVVMEQALPTNPYQSNAADSIVTGVTKATIVGTRGGWAYKAATGEVWPNTNTVGENVW
;
A
#
# COMPACT_ATOMS: atom_id res chain seq x y z
N MET A 1 22.04 -68.78 -14.06
CA MET A 1 21.25 -67.55 -13.85
C MET A 1 22.21 -66.40 -13.60
N SER A 2 22.49 -65.56 -14.61
CA SER A 2 23.37 -64.39 -14.50
C SER A 2 22.51 -63.13 -14.37
N ARG A 3 22.65 -62.39 -13.27
CA ARG A 3 22.00 -61.08 -13.08
C ARG A 3 23.00 -60.00 -13.48
N ILE A 4 22.76 -59.32 -14.60
CA ILE A 4 23.49 -58.11 -14.95
C ILE A 4 22.86 -56.96 -14.16
N ALA A 5 23.56 -56.51 -13.11
CA ALA A 5 23.19 -55.31 -12.36
C ALA A 5 23.61 -54.07 -13.16
N GLY A 6 22.63 -53.32 -13.68
CA GLY A 6 22.86 -52.01 -14.27
C GLY A 6 23.32 -51.02 -13.20
N LYS A 7 24.58 -50.59 -13.28
CA LYS A 7 25.14 -49.52 -12.45
C LYS A 7 24.51 -48.19 -12.90
N LEU A 8 23.54 -47.68 -12.16
CA LEU A 8 23.07 -46.30 -12.29
C LEU A 8 24.21 -45.38 -11.83
N GLY A 9 24.86 -44.69 -12.77
CA GLY A 9 25.98 -43.81 -12.48
C GLY A 9 25.55 -42.63 -11.60
N ASN A 10 26.17 -42.49 -10.43
CA ASN A 10 26.15 -41.24 -9.67
C ASN A 10 27.09 -40.25 -10.37
N SER A 11 26.57 -39.51 -11.34
CA SER A 11 27.24 -38.34 -11.91
C SER A 11 27.19 -37.20 -10.88
N GLY A 12 28.33 -36.87 -10.28
CA GLY A 12 28.47 -35.68 -9.44
C GLY A 12 28.52 -34.41 -10.29
N PHE A 13 27.97 -33.31 -9.78
CA PHE A 13 28.11 -31.98 -10.38
C PHE A 13 29.57 -31.56 -10.46
N THR A 14 29.96 -30.89 -11.55
CA THR A 14 31.30 -30.32 -11.67
C THR A 14 31.41 -29.00 -10.88
N LEU A 15 32.60 -28.71 -10.35
CA LEU A 15 32.85 -27.42 -9.69
C LEU A 15 32.64 -26.25 -10.66
N ILE A 16 32.95 -26.43 -11.95
CA ILE A 16 32.77 -25.40 -12.96
C ILE A 16 31.29 -25.13 -13.24
N GLU A 17 30.42 -26.14 -13.22
CA GLU A 17 28.97 -25.93 -13.33
C GLU A 17 28.47 -25.06 -12.19
N LEU A 18 28.85 -25.37 -10.95
CA LEU A 18 28.43 -24.58 -9.79
C LEU A 18 28.89 -23.11 -9.91
N VAL A 19 30.13 -22.88 -10.37
CA VAL A 19 30.69 -21.53 -10.55
C VAL A 19 29.93 -20.76 -11.63
N ILE A 20 29.64 -21.38 -12.77
CA ILE A 20 28.89 -20.70 -13.85
C ILE A 20 27.47 -20.35 -13.38
N ILE A 21 26.82 -21.22 -12.60
CA ILE A 21 25.47 -21.00 -12.09
C ILE A 21 25.42 -19.78 -11.16
N ILE A 22 26.34 -19.66 -10.20
CA ILE A 22 26.36 -18.50 -9.30
C ILE A 22 26.68 -17.20 -10.05
N VAL A 23 27.51 -17.26 -11.11
CA VAL A 23 27.81 -16.10 -11.95
C VAL A 23 26.56 -15.64 -12.70
N VAL A 24 25.82 -16.57 -13.32
CA VAL A 24 24.57 -16.24 -14.03
C VAL A 24 23.52 -15.70 -13.06
N LEU A 25 23.33 -16.34 -11.90
CA LEU A 25 22.43 -15.85 -10.85
C LEU A 25 22.83 -14.46 -10.34
N GLY A 26 24.14 -14.20 -10.21
CA GLY A 26 24.66 -12.89 -9.82
C GLY A 26 24.30 -11.78 -10.81
N ILE A 27 24.44 -12.04 -12.11
CA ILE A 27 24.09 -11.06 -13.16
C ILE A 27 22.60 -10.76 -13.16
N ILE A 28 21.75 -11.80 -13.07
CA ILE A 28 20.29 -11.63 -13.05
C ILE A 28 19.85 -10.89 -11.76
N ALA A 29 20.45 -11.21 -10.61
CA ALA A 29 20.13 -10.54 -9.36
C ALA A 29 20.46 -9.04 -9.41
N ALA A 30 21.60 -8.67 -10.00
CA ALA A 30 22.03 -7.27 -10.11
C ALA A 30 21.03 -6.39 -10.87
N ILE A 31 20.40 -6.93 -11.92
CA ILE A 31 19.37 -6.20 -12.70
C ILE A 31 17.97 -6.32 -12.09
N ALA A 32 17.65 -7.44 -11.44
CA ALA A 32 16.31 -7.72 -10.95
C ALA A 32 15.98 -6.96 -9.65
N VAL A 33 16.94 -6.83 -8.73
CA VAL A 33 16.74 -6.16 -7.44
C VAL A 33 16.27 -4.70 -7.59
N PRO A 34 16.95 -3.81 -8.34
CA PRO A 34 16.50 -2.42 -8.48
C PRO A 34 15.14 -2.33 -9.18
N LYS A 35 14.89 -3.17 -10.19
CA LYS A 35 13.60 -3.22 -10.87
C LYS A 35 12.46 -3.64 -9.93
N TYR A 36 12.70 -4.65 -9.10
CA TYR A 36 11.71 -5.13 -8.13
C TYR A 36 11.37 -4.07 -7.09
N GLN A 37 12.37 -3.31 -6.61
CA GLN A 37 12.15 -2.19 -5.69
C GLN A 37 11.23 -1.12 -6.29
N ASN A 38 11.46 -0.74 -7.55
CA ASN A 38 10.60 0.24 -8.23
C ASN A 38 9.16 -0.26 -8.39
N ILE A 39 8.96 -1.51 -8.81
CA ILE A 39 7.63 -2.10 -8.93
C ILE A 39 6.92 -2.15 -7.57
N ALA A 40 7.63 -2.46 -6.49
CA ALA A 40 7.05 -2.48 -5.15
C ALA A 40 6.58 -1.08 -4.71
N ILE A 41 7.33 -0.02 -5.05
CA ILE A 41 6.94 1.37 -4.79
C ILE A 41 5.69 1.75 -5.60
N GLU A 42 5.69 1.47 -6.90
CA GLU A 42 4.55 1.75 -7.79
C GLU A 42 3.28 0.99 -7.36
N ALA A 43 3.42 -0.27 -6.95
CA ALA A 43 2.32 -1.08 -6.44
C ALA A 43 1.75 -0.50 -5.14
N LYS A 44 2.61 -0.04 -4.23
CA LYS A 44 2.21 0.64 -2.99
C LYS A 44 1.45 1.94 -3.29
N GLU A 45 1.96 2.77 -4.19
CA GLU A 45 1.31 4.01 -4.60
C GLU A 45 -0.05 3.76 -5.25
N SER A 46 -0.14 2.78 -6.16
CA SER A 46 -1.38 2.38 -6.81
C SER A 46 -2.43 1.89 -5.81
N SER A 47 -2.02 1.03 -4.87
CA SER A 47 -2.88 0.56 -3.77
C SER A 47 -3.39 1.72 -2.92
N CYS A 48 -2.50 2.66 -2.57
CA CYS A 48 -2.87 3.84 -1.79
C CYS A 48 -3.87 4.73 -2.54
N LYS A 49 -3.66 4.95 -3.85
CA LYS A 49 -4.58 5.73 -4.69
C LYS A 49 -5.96 5.06 -4.78
N GLY A 50 -6.01 3.73 -4.88
CA GLY A 50 -7.26 2.97 -4.86
C GLY A 50 -8.02 3.15 -3.55
N ALA A 51 -7.34 2.94 -2.41
CA ALA A 51 -7.91 3.15 -1.08
C ALA A 51 -8.38 4.60 -0.86
N LEU A 52 -7.56 5.58 -1.28
CA LEU A 52 -7.90 6.99 -1.16
C LEU A 52 -9.10 7.38 -2.05
N GLY A 53 -9.21 6.77 -3.24
CA GLY A 53 -10.36 6.95 -4.11
C GLY A 53 -11.67 6.50 -3.45
N ALA A 54 -11.66 5.36 -2.76
CA ALA A 54 -12.81 4.89 -1.99
C ALA A 54 -13.20 5.87 -0.87
N LEU A 55 -12.22 6.36 -0.10
CA LEU A 55 -12.46 7.37 0.95
C LEU A 55 -13.05 8.66 0.41
N ARG A 56 -12.45 9.22 -0.65
CA ARG A 56 -12.94 10.44 -1.31
C ARG A 56 -14.36 10.25 -1.85
N SER A 57 -14.65 9.07 -2.41
CA SER A 57 -15.99 8.73 -2.88
C SER A 57 -17.01 8.76 -1.74
N GLY A 58 -16.74 8.07 -0.63
CA GLY A 58 -17.64 8.06 0.53
C GLY A 58 -17.88 9.46 1.11
N ILE A 59 -16.83 10.26 1.25
CA ILE A 59 -16.91 11.66 1.71
C ILE A 59 -17.80 12.50 0.77
N ASN A 60 -17.63 12.35 -0.55
CA ASN A 60 -18.40 13.11 -1.54
C ASN A 60 -19.86 12.66 -1.58
N ILE A 61 -20.14 11.36 -1.46
CA ILE A 61 -21.50 10.82 -1.38
C ILE A 61 -22.21 11.36 -0.14
N TRP A 62 -21.52 11.42 1.02
CA TRP A 62 -22.07 12.01 2.24
C TRP A 62 -22.47 13.47 2.04
N TYR A 63 -21.56 14.27 1.48
CA TYR A 63 -21.80 15.68 1.17
C TYR A 63 -23.01 15.86 0.22
N ALA A 64 -23.07 15.04 -0.84
CA ALA A 64 -24.15 15.08 -1.81
C ALA A 64 -25.50 14.66 -1.21
N ASN A 65 -25.51 13.66 -0.33
CA ASN A 65 -26.72 13.20 0.34
C ASN A 65 -27.29 14.29 1.26
N GLN A 66 -26.43 14.98 2.03
CA GLN A 66 -26.85 16.13 2.84
C GLN A 66 -27.54 17.20 2.00
N ALA A 67 -26.99 17.51 0.81
CA ALA A 67 -27.61 18.44 -0.13
C ALA A 67 -28.98 17.94 -0.63
N ALA A 68 -29.09 16.66 -0.96
CA ALA A 68 -30.33 16.05 -1.46
C ALA A 68 -31.44 16.01 -0.39
N MET A 69 -31.08 15.89 0.88
CA MET A 69 -32.01 15.91 2.01
C MET A 69 -32.46 17.33 2.43
N GLY A 70 -31.99 18.38 1.73
CA GLY A 70 -32.33 19.76 2.05
C GLY A 70 -31.55 20.36 3.22
N ASN A 71 -30.51 19.67 3.71
CA ASN A 71 -29.61 20.20 4.72
C ASN A 71 -28.58 21.15 4.07
N THR A 72 -27.98 22.05 4.86
CA THR A 72 -26.77 22.75 4.43
C THR A 72 -25.65 21.71 4.28
N PRO A 73 -25.11 21.53 3.06
CA PRO A 73 -24.08 20.53 2.83
C PRO A 73 -22.84 20.87 3.64
N THR A 74 -22.37 19.90 4.39
CA THR A 74 -21.10 19.95 5.12
C THR A 74 -20.27 18.77 4.67
N TYR A 75 -19.03 18.65 5.12
CA TYR A 75 -18.27 17.39 5.04
C TYR A 75 -18.37 16.61 6.36
N PRO A 76 -18.19 15.27 6.35
CA PRO A 76 -18.39 14.46 7.54
C PRO A 76 -17.44 14.89 8.66
N SER A 77 -17.91 14.79 9.90
CA SER A 77 -17.03 14.94 11.05
C SER A 77 -16.03 13.77 11.10
N ILE A 78 -14.94 13.93 11.85
CA ILE A 78 -13.95 12.85 12.05
C ILE A 78 -14.63 11.61 12.64
N ASP A 79 -15.49 11.82 13.63
CA ASP A 79 -16.24 10.76 14.32
C ASP A 79 -17.14 9.98 13.34
N SER A 80 -17.87 10.71 12.50
CA SER A 80 -18.71 10.12 11.45
C SER A 80 -17.88 9.35 10.41
N LEU A 81 -16.70 9.85 10.04
CA LEU A 81 -15.83 9.20 9.07
C LEU A 81 -15.15 7.95 9.66
N SER A 82 -14.89 7.91 10.96
CA SER A 82 -14.35 6.72 11.66
C SER A 82 -15.40 5.68 12.06
N THR A 83 -16.69 6.03 12.00
CA THR A 83 -17.77 5.13 12.40
C THR A 83 -18.24 4.28 11.21
N ILE A 84 -18.13 2.97 11.35
CA ILE A 84 -18.59 1.99 10.34
C ILE A 84 -20.10 2.14 10.13
N GLY A 85 -20.52 2.12 8.86
CA GLY A 85 -21.92 2.25 8.46
C GLY A 85 -22.45 3.68 8.40
N VAL A 86 -21.62 4.70 8.67
CA VAL A 86 -22.03 6.12 8.61
C VAL A 86 -21.58 6.77 7.31
N VAL A 87 -20.27 6.85 7.06
CA VAL A 87 -19.72 7.37 5.79
C VAL A 87 -19.18 6.24 4.92
N MET A 88 -18.53 5.26 5.54
CA MET A 88 -17.99 4.07 4.89
C MET A 88 -18.73 2.85 5.43
N GLU A 89 -19.16 1.95 4.54
CA GLU A 89 -19.88 0.72 4.93
C GLU A 89 -18.98 -0.28 5.67
N GLN A 90 -17.68 -0.26 5.35
CA GLN A 90 -16.67 -1.10 5.99
C GLN A 90 -15.69 -0.23 6.79
N ALA A 91 -14.82 -0.91 7.55
CA ALA A 91 -13.69 -0.25 8.20
C ALA A 91 -12.84 0.52 7.18
N LEU A 92 -12.14 1.55 7.66
CA LEU A 92 -11.26 2.36 6.82
C LEU A 92 -10.23 1.45 6.11
N PRO A 93 -10.01 1.63 4.80
CA PRO A 93 -9.05 0.84 4.07
C PRO A 93 -7.64 1.10 4.60
N THR A 94 -6.76 0.12 4.46
CA THR A 94 -5.40 0.24 4.97
C THR A 94 -4.55 1.21 4.19
N ASN A 95 -3.84 2.08 4.90
CA ASN A 95 -2.83 2.93 4.30
C ASN A 95 -1.52 2.14 4.11
N PRO A 96 -1.10 1.85 2.87
CA PRO A 96 0.03 0.97 2.62
C PRO A 96 1.40 1.64 2.87
N TYR A 97 1.43 2.94 3.18
CA TYR A 97 2.65 3.66 3.57
C TYR A 97 3.04 3.44 5.04
N GLN A 98 2.18 2.83 5.86
CA GLN A 98 2.49 2.58 7.27
C GLN A 98 2.12 1.15 7.66
N SER A 99 3.04 0.45 8.32
CA SER A 99 2.84 -0.95 8.74
C SER A 99 2.41 -1.11 10.20
N ASN A 100 2.52 -0.06 11.02
CA ASN A 100 2.51 -0.16 12.49
C ASN A 100 1.44 0.69 13.18
N ALA A 101 0.41 1.15 12.47
CA ALA A 101 -0.69 1.88 13.07
C ALA A 101 -2.02 1.29 12.61
N ALA A 102 -2.97 1.18 13.54
CA ALA A 102 -4.36 1.01 13.17
C ALA A 102 -4.74 2.15 12.21
N ASP A 103 -5.51 1.84 11.16
CA ASP A 103 -5.98 2.83 10.20
C ASP A 103 -6.87 3.84 10.91
N SER A 104 -6.25 4.94 11.32
CA SER A 104 -6.87 5.99 12.10
C SER A 104 -6.91 7.30 11.30
N ILE A 105 -7.85 8.17 11.64
CA ILE A 105 -7.93 9.50 11.03
C ILE A 105 -7.17 10.48 11.91
N VAL A 106 -6.20 11.18 11.33
CA VAL A 106 -5.42 12.24 11.99
C VAL A 106 -5.78 13.61 11.40
N THR A 107 -5.67 14.65 12.23
CA THR A 107 -6.01 16.04 11.88
C THR A 107 -4.90 17.00 12.31
N GLY A 108 -4.97 18.25 11.85
CA GLY A 108 -3.92 19.26 12.09
C GLY A 108 -2.63 19.00 11.31
N VAL A 109 -2.76 18.21 10.25
CA VAL A 109 -1.68 17.72 9.41
C VAL A 109 -1.59 18.56 8.14
N THR A 110 -0.38 18.86 7.68
CA THR A 110 -0.16 19.51 6.36
C THR A 110 0.25 18.46 5.33
N LYS A 111 -0.41 18.45 4.17
CA LYS A 111 -0.04 17.62 3.02
C LYS A 111 1.43 17.88 2.62
N ALA A 112 2.13 16.88 2.09
CA ALA A 112 3.54 16.98 1.63
C ALA A 112 4.60 17.23 2.73
N THR A 113 4.21 17.25 4.01
CA THR A 113 5.16 17.26 5.14
C THR A 113 5.22 15.87 5.78
N ILE A 114 6.34 15.50 6.44
CA ILE A 114 6.41 14.31 7.31
C ILE A 114 5.45 14.51 8.46
N VAL A 115 4.53 13.58 8.66
CA VAL A 115 3.48 13.77 9.67
C VAL A 115 3.46 12.58 10.61
N GLY A 116 4.12 12.80 11.75
CA GLY A 116 3.88 12.13 13.02
C GLY A 116 4.04 10.61 13.10
N THR A 117 4.19 10.12 14.33
CA THR A 117 4.24 8.69 14.68
C THR A 117 2.88 8.00 14.66
N ARG A 118 1.78 8.75 14.55
CA ARG A 118 0.41 8.22 14.43
C ARG A 118 0.15 7.86 12.98
N GLY A 119 -0.50 6.74 12.70
CA GLY A 119 -0.71 6.33 11.31
C GLY A 119 -2.15 6.26 10.82
N GLY A 120 -2.30 5.92 9.54
CA GLY A 120 -3.58 5.89 8.83
C GLY A 120 -3.74 7.07 7.86
N TRP A 121 -4.89 7.74 7.89
CA TRP A 121 -5.27 8.78 6.92
C TRP A 121 -5.30 10.15 7.57
N ALA A 122 -4.86 11.17 6.85
CA ALA A 122 -5.04 12.54 7.28
C ALA A 122 -6.30 13.13 6.65
N TYR A 123 -7.10 13.83 7.44
CA TYR A 123 -8.39 14.37 7.01
C TYR A 123 -8.60 15.80 7.51
N LYS A 124 -9.22 16.62 6.67
CA LYS A 124 -9.62 17.98 6.98
C LYS A 124 -11.11 18.19 6.76
N ALA A 125 -11.90 18.12 7.83
CA ALA A 125 -13.35 18.27 7.79
C ALA A 125 -13.83 19.61 7.22
N ALA A 126 -13.05 20.68 7.32
CA ALA A 126 -13.43 21.97 6.74
C ALA A 126 -13.46 21.95 5.20
N THR A 127 -12.65 21.11 4.56
CA THR A 127 -12.48 21.06 3.09
C THR A 127 -12.85 19.71 2.49
N GLY A 128 -13.11 18.69 3.31
CA GLY A 128 -13.33 17.32 2.85
C GLY A 128 -12.07 16.62 2.34
N GLU A 129 -10.91 17.28 2.43
CA GLU A 129 -9.66 16.76 1.90
C GLU A 129 -9.16 15.58 2.74
N VAL A 130 -8.80 14.50 2.04
CA VAL A 130 -8.17 13.31 2.62
C VAL A 130 -6.92 12.96 1.83
N TRP A 131 -5.86 12.56 2.54
CA TRP A 131 -4.58 12.12 1.98
C TRP A 131 -3.91 11.08 2.88
N PRO A 132 -3.00 10.25 2.34
CA PRO A 132 -2.26 9.30 3.17
C PRO A 132 -1.38 10.02 4.19
N ASN A 133 -1.42 9.54 5.42
CA ASN A 133 -0.42 9.92 6.40
C ASN A 133 0.84 9.09 6.21
N THR A 134 2.01 9.72 6.15
CA THR A 134 3.28 9.04 5.84
C THR A 134 4.43 9.63 6.65
N ASN A 135 5.38 8.76 6.98
CA ASN A 135 6.65 9.12 7.63
C ASN A 135 7.76 9.49 6.62
N THR A 136 7.50 9.39 5.33
CA THR A 136 8.47 9.66 4.26
C THR A 136 8.04 10.86 3.43
N VAL A 137 8.98 11.77 3.18
CA VAL A 137 8.74 12.92 2.29
C VAL A 137 8.53 12.43 0.86
N GLY A 138 7.52 12.98 0.17
CA GLY A 138 7.30 12.70 -1.25
C GLY A 138 6.19 11.69 -1.55
N GLU A 139 5.77 10.90 -0.56
CA GLU A 139 4.80 9.81 -0.77
C GLU A 139 3.33 10.27 -0.88
N ASN A 140 3.03 11.53 -0.55
CA ASN A 140 1.68 12.11 -0.51
C ASN A 140 1.55 13.40 -1.34
N VAL A 141 2.41 13.59 -2.35
CA VAL A 141 2.49 14.84 -3.14
C VAL A 141 1.56 14.82 -4.37
N TRP A 142 1.01 13.65 -4.70
CA TRP A 142 0.07 13.43 -5.80
C TRP A 142 -1.39 13.79 -5.47
#